data_AF-A0A0N1C776-F1
#
_entry.id   AF-A0A0N1C776-F1
#
_cell.length_a   1.000
_cell.length_b   1.000
_cell.length_c   1.000
_cell.angle_alpha   90.00
_cell.angle_beta   90.00
_cell.angle_gamma   90.00
#
_symmetry.space_group_name_H-M   'P 1'
#
loop_
_entity.id
_entity.type
_entity.pdbx_description
1 polymer ?
#
loop_
_entity_poly.entity_id
_entity_poly.type
_entity_poly.pdbx_seq_one_letter_code
_entity_poly.pdbx_strand_id
1 'polypeptide(L)'
;MAVKRNAAYNLAGLIGPLAVMFVTVPMFISRMGEDRYGTLVLVWLLTGFLFFFDFGVGQSVQYEISRRAKDEGREKEEIFWTGLVLSLVFGAAGAVVAMAGAWVIFGHFMDLSPQLYGEVMGVLGWIGVGLPITTVNGVLSGALIGREKFLLYNIRNFMGTMLEQLLPLLAIIVFEPTLTYAVPASMIGKLISLAFLLFVTFKHVPAGWKPRYRRQWMKPMLGYGIWTSVGALGRQLLVNSDRFVIGSLLGPASVALYAVPANLLQRTQLFSRAVGQAMFAKVSRADKDGFTIIAEKLTRVNLAASTCMSAAAIVAIEPFFAIWIDPDFARRSALVGQLVAFSSMYLSASVVPAMMLRATGRPKDTTTTLLMEVIPFLLIIYLGAKWYGITGVAVGLIIRGAADFLLLGWRSGILGMSLRLSLQAVGLLALTLAATLLLPGLSLLEVIAKLAVLGIIGVWSLWLSPDIRNFVVDILGKVRRLKPTRTKR
;
A
#
# COMPACT_ATOMS: atom_id res chain seq x y z
N MET A 1 -9.69 20.49 -22.30
CA MET A 1 -10.47 19.29 -21.91
C MET A 1 -9.61 18.09 -21.47
N ALA A 2 -8.39 17.88 -22.00
CA ALA A 2 -7.53 16.73 -21.65
C ALA A 2 -7.08 16.69 -20.16
N VAL A 3 -6.79 17.84 -19.54
CA VAL A 3 -6.35 17.91 -18.13
C VAL A 3 -7.45 17.46 -17.15
N LYS A 4 -8.70 17.90 -17.36
CA LYS A 4 -9.84 17.49 -16.52
C LYS A 4 -10.14 15.99 -16.64
N ARG A 5 -10.05 15.45 -17.86
CA ARG A 5 -10.25 14.01 -18.13
C ARG A 5 -9.17 13.15 -17.48
N ASN A 6 -7.90 13.56 -17.58
CA ASN A 6 -6.79 12.83 -16.95
C ASN A 6 -6.83 12.92 -15.42
N ALA A 7 -7.24 14.07 -14.85
CA ALA A 7 -7.47 14.22 -13.43
C ALA A 7 -8.62 13.32 -12.93
N ALA A 8 -9.74 13.24 -13.67
CA ALA A 8 -10.85 12.37 -13.34
C ALA A 8 -10.46 10.89 -13.35
N TYR A 9 -9.69 10.43 -14.35
CA TYR A 9 -9.21 9.04 -14.39
C TYR A 9 -8.25 8.70 -13.24
N ASN A 10 -7.35 9.61 -12.89
CA ASN A 10 -6.44 9.42 -11.75
C ASN A 10 -7.21 9.38 -10.42
N LEU A 11 -8.22 10.25 -10.24
CA LEU A 11 -9.08 10.24 -9.06
C LEU A 11 -9.94 8.98 -9.00
N ALA A 12 -10.53 8.54 -10.12
CA ALA A 12 -11.31 7.31 -10.17
C ALA A 12 -10.45 6.08 -9.83
N GLY A 13 -9.22 6.03 -10.33
CA GLY A 13 -8.25 4.97 -10.00
C GLY A 13 -7.81 4.97 -8.52
N LEU A 14 -7.88 6.12 -7.85
CA LEU A 14 -7.56 6.25 -6.42
C LEU A 14 -8.76 5.92 -5.52
N ILE A 15 -9.94 6.45 -5.87
CA ILE A 15 -11.16 6.40 -5.05
C ILE A 15 -11.90 5.07 -5.24
N GLY A 16 -11.91 4.49 -6.44
CA GLY A 16 -12.68 3.27 -6.69
C GLY A 16 -12.28 2.10 -5.80
N PRO A 17 -10.99 1.73 -5.68
CA PRO A 17 -10.56 0.68 -4.75
C PRO A 17 -10.89 0.98 -3.29
N LEU A 18 -10.94 2.26 -2.89
CA LEU A 18 -11.38 2.65 -1.55
C LEU A 18 -12.86 2.36 -1.40
N ALA A 19 -13.70 2.90 -2.28
CA ALA A 19 -15.15 2.72 -2.23
C ALA A 19 -15.55 1.24 -2.20
N VAL A 20 -14.88 0.40 -3.02
CA VAL A 20 -15.11 -1.05 -2.99
C VAL A 20 -14.70 -1.63 -1.64
N MET A 21 -13.50 -1.34 -1.12
CA MET A 21 -13.07 -1.79 0.20
C MET A 21 -14.07 -1.39 1.32
N PHE A 22 -14.60 -0.17 1.27
CA PHE A 22 -15.61 0.31 2.23
C PHE A 22 -16.89 -0.53 2.20
N VAL A 23 -17.28 -1.08 1.06
CA VAL A 23 -18.46 -1.94 0.97
C VAL A 23 -18.09 -3.39 1.28
N THR A 24 -16.98 -3.89 0.76
CA THR A 24 -16.66 -5.32 0.81
C THR A 24 -16.19 -5.77 2.18
N VAL A 25 -15.43 -4.98 2.93
CA VAL A 25 -14.84 -5.42 4.21
C VAL A 25 -15.91 -5.79 5.25
N PRO A 26 -16.93 -4.95 5.53
CA PRO A 26 -18.01 -5.32 6.45
C PRO A 26 -18.79 -6.54 5.97
N MET A 27 -19.00 -6.68 4.65
CA MET A 27 -19.71 -7.84 4.10
C MET A 27 -18.90 -9.14 4.24
N PHE A 28 -17.58 -9.10 4.03
CA PHE A 28 -16.73 -10.26 4.28
C PHE A 28 -16.75 -10.68 5.75
N ILE A 29 -16.58 -9.72 6.67
CA ILE A 29 -16.54 -10.00 8.10
C ILE A 29 -17.89 -10.51 8.61
N SER A 30 -19.01 -9.85 8.24
CA SER A 30 -20.35 -10.28 8.67
C SER A 30 -20.78 -11.63 8.11
N ARG A 31 -20.33 -12.02 6.91
CA ARG A 31 -20.71 -13.29 6.27
C ARG A 31 -19.79 -14.45 6.66
N MET A 32 -18.48 -14.24 6.69
CA MET A 32 -17.50 -15.30 6.89
C MET A 32 -16.93 -15.34 8.31
N GLY A 33 -17.07 -14.26 9.09
CA GLY A 33 -16.39 -14.08 10.36
C GLY A 33 -14.94 -13.59 10.22
N GLU A 34 -14.35 -13.18 11.34
CA GLU A 34 -13.00 -12.63 11.40
C GLU A 34 -11.91 -13.66 11.04
N ASP A 35 -12.07 -14.92 11.46
CA ASP A 35 -11.08 -15.99 11.20
C ASP A 35 -10.93 -16.27 9.70
N ARG A 36 -12.05 -16.50 9.00
CA ARG A 36 -12.02 -16.74 7.56
C ARG A 36 -11.54 -15.50 6.80
N TYR A 37 -11.99 -14.30 7.17
CA TYR A 37 -11.54 -13.08 6.51
C TYR A 37 -10.04 -12.82 6.75
N GLY A 38 -9.54 -13.02 7.97
CA GLY A 38 -8.11 -12.90 8.28
C GLY A 38 -7.26 -13.90 7.51
N THR A 39 -7.74 -15.14 7.36
CA THR A 39 -7.11 -16.16 6.53
C THR A 39 -7.13 -15.77 5.04
N LEU A 40 -8.25 -15.23 4.54
CA LEU A 40 -8.35 -14.74 3.16
C LEU A 40 -7.34 -13.61 2.90
N VAL A 41 -7.19 -12.67 3.85
CA VAL A 41 -6.16 -11.62 3.80
C VAL A 41 -4.77 -12.24 3.71
N LEU A 42 -4.46 -13.25 4.52
CA LEU A 42 -3.17 -13.95 4.46
C LEU A 42 -2.94 -14.65 3.12
N VAL A 43 -3.97 -15.26 2.53
CA VAL A 43 -3.89 -15.85 1.18
C VAL A 43 -3.58 -14.78 0.13
N TRP A 44 -4.26 -13.63 0.17
CA TRP A 44 -3.95 -12.52 -0.74
C TRP A 44 -2.53 -11.99 -0.53
N LEU A 45 -2.09 -11.87 0.72
CA LEU A 45 -0.72 -11.45 1.04
C LEU A 45 0.30 -12.47 0.55
N LEU A 46 0.07 -13.77 0.70
CA LEU A 46 0.99 -14.81 0.26
C LEU A 46 1.15 -14.77 -1.26
N THR A 47 0.03 -14.69 -2.00
CA THR A 47 0.07 -14.58 -3.46
C THR A 47 0.74 -13.28 -3.93
N GLY A 48 0.55 -12.17 -3.23
CA GLY A 48 1.22 -10.90 -3.52
C GLY A 48 2.70 -10.87 -3.10
N PHE A 49 3.04 -11.50 -1.98
CA PHE A 49 4.40 -11.58 -1.43
C PHE A 49 5.32 -12.30 -2.41
N LEU A 50 4.84 -13.43 -2.94
CA LEU A 50 5.59 -14.26 -3.88
C LEU A 50 5.74 -13.63 -5.27
N PHE A 51 5.23 -12.42 -5.53
CA PHE A 51 5.50 -11.70 -6.77
C PHE A 51 6.99 -11.45 -7.04
N PHE A 52 7.85 -11.48 -6.01
CA PHE A 52 9.30 -11.43 -6.23
C PHE A 52 9.83 -12.58 -7.12
N PHE A 53 9.09 -13.70 -7.23
CA PHE A 53 9.39 -14.78 -8.16
C PHE A 53 9.20 -14.40 -9.64
N ASP A 54 8.63 -13.23 -9.97
CA ASP A 54 8.73 -12.71 -11.34
C ASP A 54 10.18 -12.39 -11.72
N PHE A 55 11.13 -12.41 -10.76
CA PHE A 55 12.54 -12.10 -10.95
C PHE A 55 12.74 -10.83 -11.80
N GLY A 56 11.84 -9.85 -11.65
CA GLY A 56 11.86 -8.57 -12.34
C GLY A 56 11.75 -8.66 -13.86
N VAL A 57 11.32 -9.81 -14.39
CA VAL A 57 11.19 -10.05 -15.83
C VAL A 57 10.22 -9.05 -16.46
N GLY A 58 9.09 -8.74 -15.82
CA GLY A 58 8.16 -7.72 -16.30
C GLY A 58 8.79 -6.33 -16.41
N GLN A 59 9.59 -5.91 -15.42
CA GLN A 59 10.29 -4.62 -15.47
C GLN A 59 11.41 -4.60 -16.51
N SER A 60 12.08 -5.74 -16.71
CA SER A 60 13.08 -5.85 -17.77
C SER A 60 12.45 -5.78 -19.16
N VAL A 61 11.32 -6.46 -19.41
CA VAL A 61 10.55 -6.34 -20.65
C VAL A 61 10.19 -4.88 -20.92
N GLN A 62 9.69 -4.18 -19.90
CA GLN A 62 9.40 -2.74 -19.99
C GLN A 62 10.64 -1.95 -20.42
N TYR A 63 11.75 -2.14 -19.72
CA TYR A 63 13.00 -1.42 -19.97
C TYR A 63 13.54 -1.66 -21.39
N GLU A 64 13.65 -2.93 -21.80
CA GLU A 64 14.23 -3.29 -23.10
C GLU A 64 13.34 -2.86 -24.27
N ILE A 65 12.01 -2.91 -24.13
CA ILE A 65 11.05 -2.41 -25.15
C ILE A 65 11.08 -0.88 -25.25
N SER A 66 11.13 -0.16 -24.11
CA SER A 66 11.20 1.32 -24.11
C SER A 66 12.50 1.83 -24.72
N ARG A 67 13.64 1.21 -24.37
CA ARG A 67 14.95 1.62 -24.88
C ARG A 67 15.08 1.46 -26.40
N ARG A 68 14.32 0.52 -26.98
CA ARG A 68 14.31 0.20 -28.42
C ARG A 68 13.10 0.78 -29.13
N ALA A 69 12.57 1.90 -28.65
CA ALA A 69 11.36 2.52 -29.22
C ALA A 69 11.42 2.67 -30.75
N LYS A 70 12.61 2.99 -31.30
CA LYS A 70 12.87 3.20 -32.74
C LYS A 70 13.10 1.92 -33.56
N ASP A 71 13.39 0.78 -32.93
CA ASP A 71 13.75 -0.44 -33.65
C ASP A 71 12.52 -1.16 -34.21
N GLU A 72 12.68 -1.77 -35.39
CA GLU A 72 11.65 -2.53 -36.08
C GLU A 72 11.20 -3.76 -35.26
N GLY A 73 9.93 -4.15 -35.40
CA GLY A 73 9.18 -4.95 -34.42
C GLY A 73 9.74 -6.33 -34.01
N ARG A 74 10.75 -6.86 -34.71
CA ARG A 74 11.28 -8.21 -34.48
C ARG A 74 11.99 -8.38 -33.14
N GLU A 75 12.85 -7.43 -32.74
CA GLU A 75 13.52 -7.54 -31.43
C GLU A 75 12.52 -7.43 -30.27
N LYS A 76 11.50 -6.58 -30.43
CA LYS A 76 10.42 -6.42 -29.44
C LYS A 76 9.58 -7.68 -29.29
N GLU A 77 9.28 -8.36 -30.40
CA GLU A 77 8.67 -9.70 -30.41
C GLU A 77 9.52 -10.71 -29.65
N GLU A 78 10.83 -10.75 -29.91
CA GLU A 78 11.74 -11.68 -29.25
C GLU A 78 11.88 -11.42 -27.74
N ILE A 79 11.95 -10.15 -27.33
CA ILE A 79 11.97 -9.72 -25.93
C ILE A 79 10.66 -10.14 -25.24
N PHE A 80 9.51 -9.88 -25.88
CA PHE A 80 8.20 -10.22 -25.33
C PHE A 80 8.05 -11.72 -25.09
N TRP A 81 8.32 -12.56 -26.09
CA TRP A 81 8.23 -14.01 -25.95
C TRP A 81 9.27 -14.58 -25.00
N THR A 82 10.48 -14.02 -24.98
CA THR A 82 11.50 -14.44 -24.02
C THR A 82 11.08 -14.13 -22.58
N GLY A 83 10.53 -12.94 -22.34
CA GLY A 83 9.93 -12.59 -21.06
C GLY A 83 8.77 -13.52 -20.68
N LEU A 84 7.86 -13.78 -21.62
CA LEU A 84 6.69 -14.62 -21.37
C LEU A 84 7.07 -16.06 -21.01
N VAL A 85 8.05 -16.65 -21.72
CA VAL A 85 8.57 -17.99 -21.40
C VAL A 85 9.24 -18.00 -20.03
N LEU A 86 10.08 -17.00 -19.73
CA LEU A 86 10.72 -16.89 -18.41
C LEU A 86 9.69 -16.76 -17.29
N SER A 87 8.68 -15.90 -17.44
CA SER A 87 7.63 -15.72 -16.44
C SER A 87 6.73 -16.95 -16.30
N LEU A 88 6.51 -17.75 -17.35
CA LEU A 88 5.82 -19.05 -17.23
C LEU A 88 6.66 -20.07 -16.46
N VAL A 89 7.96 -20.17 -16.74
CA VAL A 89 8.88 -21.07 -16.03
C VAL A 89 8.98 -20.68 -14.55
N PHE A 90 9.23 -19.40 -14.25
CA PHE A 90 9.30 -18.91 -12.88
C PHE A 90 7.95 -18.93 -12.18
N GLY A 91 6.86 -18.70 -12.92
CA GLY A 91 5.50 -18.84 -12.43
C GLY A 91 5.21 -20.27 -11.99
N ALA A 92 5.55 -21.27 -12.82
CA ALA A 92 5.35 -22.68 -12.49
C ALA A 92 6.22 -23.12 -11.29
N ALA A 93 7.49 -22.72 -11.25
CA ALA A 93 8.35 -22.97 -10.10
C ALA A 93 7.81 -22.28 -8.83
N GLY A 94 7.39 -21.02 -8.97
CA GLY A 94 6.77 -20.23 -7.91
C GLY A 94 5.45 -20.82 -7.42
N ALA A 95 4.66 -21.47 -8.28
CA ALA A 95 3.44 -22.16 -7.89
C ALA A 95 3.72 -23.30 -6.90
N VAL A 96 4.73 -24.12 -7.19
CA VAL A 96 5.15 -25.22 -6.29
C VAL A 96 5.61 -24.65 -4.95
N VAL A 97 6.44 -23.60 -4.98
CA VAL A 97 6.90 -22.93 -3.75
C VAL A 97 5.74 -22.29 -2.99
N ALA A 98 4.77 -21.69 -3.68
CA ALA A 98 3.59 -21.09 -3.07
C ALA A 98 2.71 -22.13 -2.39
N MET A 99 2.51 -23.29 -3.03
CA MET A 99 1.75 -24.40 -2.46
C MET A 99 2.46 -24.99 -1.24
N ALA A 100 3.76 -25.25 -1.34
CA ALA A 100 4.57 -25.74 -0.22
C ALA A 100 4.60 -24.74 0.94
N GLY A 101 4.81 -23.46 0.64
CA GLY A 101 4.81 -22.37 1.62
C GLY A 101 3.45 -22.21 2.30
N ALA A 102 2.35 -22.26 1.54
CA ALA A 102 1.01 -22.23 2.09
C ALA A 102 0.75 -23.45 3.00
N TRP A 103 1.13 -24.65 2.55
CA TRP A 103 0.99 -25.87 3.35
C TRP A 103 1.77 -25.79 4.67
N VAL A 104 3.02 -25.31 4.64
CA VAL A 104 3.84 -25.11 5.83
C VAL A 104 3.23 -24.03 6.73
N ILE A 105 2.94 -22.85 6.20
CA ILE A 105 2.46 -21.71 6.99
C ILE A 105 1.12 -22.03 7.64
N PHE A 106 0.13 -22.44 6.86
CA PHE A 106 -1.22 -22.68 7.36
C PHE A 106 -1.35 -24.01 8.12
N GLY A 107 -0.46 -24.98 7.88
CA GLY A 107 -0.52 -26.27 8.57
C GLY A 107 0.35 -26.41 9.81
N HIS A 108 1.42 -25.64 9.94
CA HIS A 108 2.37 -25.78 11.05
C HIS A 108 2.60 -24.48 11.82
N PHE A 109 2.43 -23.33 11.17
CA PHE A 109 2.69 -22.04 11.80
C PHE A 109 1.43 -21.30 12.20
N MET A 110 0.23 -21.75 11.81
CA MET A 110 -1.03 -21.11 12.22
C MET A 110 -1.91 -22.08 12.98
N ASP A 111 -2.47 -21.61 14.08
CA ASP A 111 -3.50 -22.32 14.82
C ASP A 111 -4.85 -22.12 14.11
N LEU A 112 -5.26 -23.11 13.34
CA LEU A 112 -6.52 -23.12 12.58
C LEU A 112 -7.45 -24.16 13.17
N SER A 113 -8.75 -23.81 13.26
CA SER A 113 -9.76 -24.82 13.57
C SER A 113 -9.78 -25.93 12.52
N PRO A 114 -10.16 -27.18 12.86
CA PRO A 114 -10.17 -28.29 11.92
C PRO A 114 -10.95 -28.00 10.62
N GLN A 115 -12.06 -27.27 10.74
CA GLN A 115 -12.88 -26.85 9.60
C GLN A 115 -12.13 -25.87 8.70
N LEU A 116 -11.52 -24.84 9.30
CA LEU A 116 -10.77 -23.82 8.56
C LEU A 116 -9.52 -24.41 7.90
N TYR A 117 -8.83 -25.31 8.60
CA TYR A 117 -7.71 -26.05 8.03
C TYR A 117 -8.14 -26.84 6.79
N GLY A 118 -9.27 -27.57 6.86
CA GLY A 118 -9.83 -28.29 5.72
C GLY A 118 -10.14 -27.39 4.53
N GLU A 119 -10.75 -26.22 4.77
CA GLU A 119 -11.01 -25.22 3.74
C GLU A 119 -9.71 -24.72 3.07
N VAL A 120 -8.69 -24.38 3.85
CA VAL A 120 -7.40 -23.87 3.32
C VAL A 120 -6.67 -24.95 2.52
N MET A 121 -6.61 -26.18 3.04
CA MET A 121 -5.98 -27.30 2.35
C MET A 121 -6.68 -27.61 1.01
N GLY A 122 -8.01 -27.48 0.97
CA GLY A 122 -8.80 -27.65 -0.25
C GLY A 122 -8.53 -26.62 -1.34
N VAL A 123 -7.96 -25.45 -1.00
CA VAL A 123 -7.68 -24.36 -1.96
C VAL A 123 -6.19 -24.15 -2.24
N LEU A 124 -5.29 -24.99 -1.73
CA LEU A 124 -3.84 -24.86 -1.96
C LEU A 124 -3.47 -24.75 -3.44
N GLY A 125 -4.11 -25.56 -4.30
CA GLY A 125 -3.89 -25.51 -5.75
C GLY A 125 -4.21 -24.13 -6.34
N TRP A 126 -5.27 -23.48 -5.88
CA TRP A 126 -5.64 -22.13 -6.30
C TRP A 126 -4.63 -21.07 -5.86
N ILE A 127 -4.08 -21.21 -4.65
CA ILE A 127 -2.99 -20.35 -4.16
C ILE A 127 -1.76 -20.49 -5.06
N GLY A 128 -1.41 -21.72 -5.45
CA GLY A 128 -0.32 -22.01 -6.39
C GLY A 128 -0.52 -21.36 -7.75
N VAL A 129 -1.71 -21.51 -8.34
CA VAL A 129 -2.07 -20.93 -9.65
C VAL A 129 -1.96 -19.40 -9.67
N GLY A 130 -2.08 -18.74 -8.52
CA GLY A 130 -1.90 -17.29 -8.39
C GLY A 130 -0.53 -16.79 -8.88
N LEU A 131 0.53 -17.58 -8.75
CA LEU A 131 1.89 -17.19 -9.12
C LEU A 131 2.09 -17.09 -10.64
N PRO A 132 1.83 -18.14 -11.45
CA PRO A 132 1.88 -18.05 -12.90
C PRO A 132 1.05 -16.90 -13.47
N ILE A 133 -0.14 -16.64 -12.90
CA ILE A 133 -0.99 -15.53 -13.34
C ILE A 133 -0.29 -14.19 -13.10
N THR A 134 0.35 -14.03 -11.94
CA THR A 134 0.96 -12.76 -11.54
C THR A 134 2.26 -12.48 -12.29
N THR A 135 3.08 -13.50 -12.57
CA THR A 135 4.31 -13.33 -13.36
C THR A 135 4.01 -13.00 -14.82
N VAL A 136 3.06 -13.72 -15.46
CA VAL A 136 2.61 -13.42 -16.82
C VAL A 136 2.00 -12.01 -16.88
N ASN A 137 1.19 -11.64 -15.88
CA ASN A 137 0.68 -10.28 -15.74
C ASN A 137 1.81 -9.22 -15.74
N GLY A 138 2.93 -9.50 -15.07
CA GLY A 138 4.11 -8.62 -15.04
C GLY A 138 4.67 -8.34 -16.43
N VAL A 139 4.87 -9.38 -17.24
CA VAL A 139 5.37 -9.26 -18.63
C VAL A 139 4.40 -8.50 -19.52
N LEU A 140 3.11 -8.84 -19.49
CA LEU A 140 2.12 -8.18 -20.34
C LEU A 140 1.98 -6.69 -19.97
N SER A 141 1.99 -6.39 -18.67
CA SER A 141 1.96 -5.01 -18.16
C SER A 141 3.23 -4.25 -18.57
N GLY A 142 4.40 -4.86 -18.38
CA GLY A 142 5.68 -4.30 -18.76
C GLY A 142 5.76 -4.00 -20.25
N ALA A 143 5.23 -4.87 -21.11
CA ALA A 143 5.19 -4.66 -22.55
C ALA A 143 4.29 -3.48 -22.96
N LEU A 144 3.08 -3.36 -22.38
CA LEU A 144 2.19 -2.23 -22.65
C LEU A 144 2.78 -0.90 -22.15
N ILE A 145 3.32 -0.89 -20.93
CA ILE A 145 3.97 0.29 -20.36
C ILE A 145 5.19 0.67 -21.21
N GLY A 146 5.97 -0.33 -21.64
CA GLY A 146 7.15 -0.14 -22.48
C GLY A 146 6.82 0.51 -23.83
N ARG A 147 5.60 0.28 -24.33
CA ARG A 147 5.01 0.88 -25.54
C ARG A 147 4.19 2.15 -25.25
N GLU A 148 4.32 2.71 -24.06
CA GLU A 148 3.63 3.93 -23.60
C GLU A 148 2.09 3.82 -23.63
N LYS A 149 1.53 2.60 -23.56
CA LYS A 149 0.09 2.36 -23.50
C LYS A 149 -0.46 2.43 -22.07
N PHE A 150 -0.11 3.50 -21.36
CA PHE A 150 -0.44 3.70 -19.94
C PHE A 150 -1.95 3.69 -19.65
N LEU A 151 -2.76 4.27 -20.54
CA LEU A 151 -4.23 4.31 -20.35
C LEU A 151 -4.83 2.90 -20.34
N LEU A 152 -4.40 2.03 -21.26
CA LEU A 152 -4.88 0.66 -21.36
C LEU A 152 -4.45 -0.16 -20.13
N TYR A 153 -3.20 0.02 -19.70
CA TYR A 153 -2.71 -0.57 -18.46
C TYR A 153 -3.52 -0.12 -17.24
N ASN A 154 -3.80 1.18 -17.10
CA ASN A 154 -4.55 1.73 -15.97
C ASN A 154 -6.01 1.26 -15.94
N ILE A 155 -6.70 1.24 -17.10
CA ILE A 155 -8.07 0.72 -17.21
C ILE A 155 -8.10 -0.75 -16.78
N ARG A 156 -7.17 -1.55 -17.31
CA ARG A 156 -7.07 -2.96 -16.93
C ARG A 156 -6.78 -3.13 -15.44
N ASN A 157 -5.85 -2.36 -14.88
CA ASN A 157 -5.48 -2.46 -13.47
C ASN A 157 -6.66 -2.13 -12.55
N PHE A 158 -7.43 -1.10 -12.93
CA PHE A 158 -8.67 -0.75 -12.24
C PHE A 158 -9.69 -1.90 -12.30
N MET A 159 -9.99 -2.41 -13.50
CA MET A 159 -10.91 -3.55 -13.68
C MET A 159 -10.46 -4.80 -12.94
N GLY A 160 -9.17 -5.14 -12.98
CA GLY A 160 -8.60 -6.25 -12.24
C GLY A 160 -8.80 -6.12 -10.74
N THR A 161 -8.52 -4.93 -10.18
CA THR A 161 -8.74 -4.66 -8.75
C THR A 161 -10.23 -4.82 -8.38
N MET A 162 -11.15 -4.37 -9.22
CA MET A 162 -12.59 -4.53 -8.98
C MET A 162 -12.99 -6.01 -9.00
N LEU A 163 -12.56 -6.77 -10.02
CA LEU A 163 -12.89 -8.20 -10.15
C LEU A 163 -12.32 -9.02 -8.99
N GLU A 164 -11.08 -8.76 -8.59
CA GLU A 164 -10.39 -9.48 -7.50
C GLU A 164 -11.03 -9.24 -6.12
N GLN A 165 -11.76 -8.13 -5.94
CA GLN A 165 -12.49 -7.83 -4.70
C GLN A 165 -13.97 -8.23 -4.76
N LEU A 166 -14.63 -8.02 -5.91
CA LEU A 166 -16.08 -8.22 -6.04
C LEU A 166 -16.46 -9.67 -6.32
N LEU A 167 -15.66 -10.43 -7.08
CA LEU A 167 -15.96 -11.84 -7.34
C LEU A 167 -15.88 -12.73 -6.09
N PRO A 168 -14.85 -12.66 -5.22
CA PRO A 168 -14.89 -13.42 -3.97
C PRO A 168 -16.08 -13.02 -3.09
N LEU A 169 -16.44 -11.74 -3.06
CA LEU A 169 -17.62 -11.28 -2.33
C LEU A 169 -18.92 -11.86 -2.92
N LEU A 170 -19.06 -11.83 -4.24
CA LEU A 170 -20.22 -12.41 -4.92
C LEU A 170 -20.31 -13.92 -4.65
N ALA A 171 -19.18 -14.63 -4.69
CA ALA A 171 -19.13 -16.06 -4.45
C ALA A 171 -19.62 -16.43 -3.04
N ILE A 172 -19.23 -15.68 -2.00
CA ILE A 172 -19.70 -15.96 -0.63
C ILE A 172 -21.15 -15.52 -0.36
N ILE A 173 -21.72 -14.68 -1.23
CA ILE A 173 -23.13 -14.27 -1.15
C ILE A 173 -24.02 -15.30 -1.85
N VAL A 174 -23.59 -15.82 -3.01
CA VAL A 174 -24.34 -16.75 -3.85
C VAL A 174 -24.19 -18.20 -3.39
N PHE A 175 -22.99 -18.57 -2.96
CA PHE A 175 -22.66 -19.90 -2.41
C PHE A 175 -22.49 -19.80 -0.88
N GLU A 176 -21.61 -20.63 -0.32
CA GLU A 176 -21.33 -20.62 1.11
C GLU A 176 -20.22 -19.62 1.46
N PRO A 177 -20.26 -19.03 2.66
CA PRO A 177 -19.25 -18.08 3.13
C PRO A 177 -17.98 -18.79 3.63
N THR A 178 -17.35 -19.58 2.76
CA THR A 178 -16.14 -20.37 3.03
C THR A 178 -14.99 -19.96 2.10
N LEU A 179 -13.75 -20.27 2.52
CA LEU A 179 -12.57 -20.02 1.69
C LEU A 179 -12.57 -20.84 0.41
N THR A 180 -13.24 -22.00 0.44
CA THR A 180 -13.45 -22.89 -0.71
C THR A 180 -14.08 -22.17 -1.90
N TYR A 181 -14.93 -21.17 -1.67
CA TYR A 181 -15.52 -20.35 -2.75
C TYR A 181 -14.80 -19.02 -2.92
N ALA A 182 -14.38 -18.36 -1.84
CA ALA A 182 -13.74 -17.05 -1.91
C ALA A 182 -12.39 -17.10 -2.65
N VAL A 183 -11.51 -18.06 -2.34
CA VAL A 183 -10.16 -18.12 -2.91
C VAL A 183 -10.19 -18.43 -4.41
N PRO A 184 -10.92 -19.46 -4.90
CA PRO A 184 -11.04 -19.69 -6.34
C PRO A 184 -11.67 -18.51 -7.08
N ALA A 185 -12.70 -17.87 -6.52
CA ALA A 185 -13.33 -16.70 -7.13
C ALA A 185 -12.36 -15.52 -7.27
N SER A 186 -11.51 -15.26 -6.27
CA SER A 186 -10.41 -14.30 -6.40
C SER A 186 -9.47 -14.66 -7.56
N MET A 187 -9.09 -15.94 -7.69
CA MET A 187 -8.19 -16.40 -8.77
C MET A 187 -8.86 -16.33 -10.16
N ILE A 188 -10.16 -16.63 -10.25
CA ILE A 188 -10.94 -16.47 -11.47
C ILE A 188 -10.98 -14.98 -11.87
N GLY A 189 -11.14 -14.06 -10.92
CA GLY A 189 -11.01 -12.63 -11.18
C GLY A 189 -9.67 -12.24 -11.76
N LYS A 190 -8.57 -12.78 -11.20
CA LYS A 190 -7.23 -12.60 -11.75
C LYS A 190 -7.10 -13.15 -13.17
N LEU A 191 -7.67 -14.33 -13.45
CA LEU A 191 -7.66 -14.95 -14.78
C LEU A 191 -8.42 -14.13 -15.82
N ILE A 192 -9.63 -13.64 -15.49
CA ILE A 192 -10.42 -12.78 -16.37
C ILE A 192 -9.65 -11.49 -16.69
N SER A 193 -9.08 -10.87 -15.64
CA SER A 193 -8.25 -9.67 -15.75
C SER A 193 -6.98 -9.91 -16.59
N LEU A 194 -6.38 -11.10 -16.48
CA LEU A 194 -5.22 -11.51 -17.28
C LEU A 194 -5.62 -11.75 -18.74
N ALA A 195 -6.73 -12.43 -19.01
CA ALA A 195 -7.21 -12.68 -20.37
C ALA A 195 -7.50 -11.38 -21.11
N PHE A 196 -8.12 -10.41 -20.45
CA PHE A 196 -8.32 -9.07 -20.99
C PHE A 196 -6.97 -8.38 -21.28
N LEU A 197 -6.02 -8.45 -20.35
CA LEU A 197 -4.69 -7.89 -20.54
C LEU A 197 -3.95 -8.53 -21.73
N LEU A 198 -4.03 -9.85 -21.86
CA LEU A 198 -3.43 -10.62 -22.94
C LEU A 198 -3.97 -10.16 -24.29
N PHE A 199 -5.30 -10.07 -24.43
CA PHE A 199 -5.96 -9.58 -25.63
C PHE A 199 -5.50 -8.16 -26.00
N VAL A 200 -5.48 -7.25 -25.02
CA VAL A 200 -5.06 -5.86 -25.24
C VAL A 200 -3.59 -5.78 -25.64
N THR A 201 -2.72 -6.59 -25.03
CA THR A 201 -1.29 -6.63 -25.32
C THR A 201 -1.03 -7.13 -26.74
N PHE A 202 -1.62 -8.25 -27.17
CA PHE A 202 -1.45 -8.76 -28.54
C PHE A 202 -1.94 -7.79 -29.62
N LYS A 203 -2.93 -6.94 -29.31
CA LYS A 203 -3.40 -5.91 -30.24
C LYS A 203 -2.43 -4.73 -30.39
N HIS A 204 -1.60 -4.44 -29.39
CA HIS A 204 -0.81 -3.18 -29.34
C HIS A 204 0.71 -3.39 -29.28
N VAL A 205 1.15 -4.59 -28.94
CA VAL A 205 2.55 -5.01 -28.98
C VAL A 205 2.72 -5.85 -30.24
N PRO A 206 3.67 -5.52 -31.13
CA PRO A 206 3.93 -6.30 -32.34
C PRO A 206 4.66 -7.59 -31.98
N ALA A 207 4.01 -8.45 -31.19
CA ALA A 207 4.57 -9.69 -30.67
C ALA A 207 4.41 -10.86 -31.65
N GLY A 208 3.63 -10.70 -32.73
CA GLY A 208 3.25 -11.84 -33.57
C GLY A 208 2.48 -12.91 -32.78
N TRP A 209 1.95 -13.90 -33.49
CA TRP A 209 1.26 -15.05 -32.86
C TRP A 209 2.18 -16.26 -32.68
N LYS A 210 3.38 -16.24 -33.28
CA LYS A 210 4.33 -17.36 -33.24
C LYS A 210 5.37 -17.11 -32.14
N PRO A 211 5.50 -18.00 -31.14
CA PRO A 211 6.51 -17.85 -30.10
C PRO A 211 7.92 -17.77 -30.68
N ARG A 212 8.64 -16.68 -30.39
CA ARG A 212 10.02 -16.47 -30.80
C ARG A 212 10.91 -16.14 -29.62
N TYR A 213 11.36 -17.17 -28.94
CA TYR A 213 12.28 -17.04 -27.82
C TYR A 213 13.73 -16.93 -28.31
N ARG A 214 14.53 -16.03 -27.71
CA ARG A 214 15.98 -15.98 -27.91
C ARG A 214 16.73 -15.92 -26.60
N ARG A 215 17.65 -16.89 -26.44
CA ARG A 215 18.55 -17.01 -25.27
C ARG A 215 19.36 -15.74 -24.99
N GLN A 216 19.67 -14.95 -26.03
CA GLN A 216 20.44 -13.71 -25.90
C GLN A 216 19.81 -12.70 -24.94
N TRP A 217 18.47 -12.70 -24.81
CA TRP A 217 17.75 -11.75 -23.95
C TRP A 217 17.66 -12.21 -22.49
N MET A 218 17.84 -13.51 -22.18
CA MET A 218 17.71 -14.01 -20.81
C MET A 218 18.71 -13.37 -19.85
N LYS A 219 20.00 -13.32 -20.22
CA LYS A 219 21.05 -12.84 -19.32
C LYS A 219 20.87 -11.34 -18.97
N PRO A 220 20.61 -10.44 -19.95
CA PRO A 220 20.22 -9.06 -19.66
C PRO A 220 18.98 -8.96 -18.76
N MET A 221 17.95 -9.77 -19.05
CA MET A 221 16.69 -9.72 -18.30
C MET A 221 16.84 -10.14 -16.85
N LEU A 222 17.54 -11.25 -16.59
CA LEU A 222 17.81 -11.75 -15.24
C LEU A 222 18.78 -10.84 -14.48
N GLY A 223 19.81 -10.30 -15.15
CA GLY A 223 20.78 -9.41 -14.52
C GLY A 223 20.12 -8.14 -13.96
N TYR A 224 19.20 -7.53 -14.71
CA TYR A 224 18.40 -6.41 -14.23
C TYR A 224 17.32 -6.85 -13.22
N GLY A 225 16.67 -7.97 -13.52
CA GLY A 225 15.49 -8.46 -12.81
C GLY A 225 15.77 -8.97 -11.38
N ILE A 226 16.92 -9.58 -11.14
CA ILE A 226 17.30 -10.08 -9.80
C ILE A 226 17.43 -8.92 -8.81
N TRP A 227 18.14 -7.85 -9.18
CA TRP A 227 18.34 -6.71 -8.27
C TRP A 227 17.04 -5.98 -7.95
N THR A 228 16.15 -5.83 -8.94
CA THR A 228 14.84 -5.23 -8.72
C THR A 228 13.96 -6.11 -7.84
N SER A 229 14.05 -7.44 -7.96
CA SER A 229 13.30 -8.40 -7.15
C SER A 229 13.78 -8.47 -5.70
N VAL A 230 15.09 -8.47 -5.47
CA VAL A 230 15.66 -8.45 -4.10
C VAL A 230 15.21 -7.18 -3.36
N GLY A 231 15.25 -6.02 -4.03
CA GLY A 231 14.75 -4.77 -3.47
C GLY A 231 13.23 -4.78 -3.21
N ALA A 232 12.45 -5.41 -4.10
CA ALA A 232 11.02 -5.59 -3.91
C ALA A 232 10.70 -6.51 -2.73
N LEU A 233 11.43 -7.62 -2.59
CA LEU A 233 11.30 -8.56 -1.47
C LEU A 233 11.60 -7.89 -0.13
N GLY A 234 12.73 -7.16 -0.03
CA GLY A 234 13.06 -6.43 1.19
C GLY A 234 11.98 -5.42 1.60
N ARG A 235 11.42 -4.70 0.62
CA ARG A 235 10.30 -3.78 0.87
C ARG A 235 9.03 -4.51 1.30
N GLN A 236 8.73 -5.64 0.67
CA GLN A 236 7.55 -6.44 0.97
C GLN A 236 7.64 -7.03 2.39
N LEU A 237 8.83 -7.47 2.81
CA LEU A 237 9.10 -7.90 4.18
C LEU A 237 8.79 -6.77 5.18
N LEU A 238 9.23 -5.54 4.93
CA LEU A 238 8.92 -4.44 5.85
C LEU A 238 7.43 -4.04 5.90
N VAL A 239 6.68 -4.26 4.81
CA VAL A 239 5.30 -3.76 4.71
C VAL A 239 4.25 -4.78 5.14
N ASN A 240 4.53 -6.08 4.93
CA ASN A 240 3.51 -7.12 5.07
C ASN A 240 3.91 -8.28 6.01
N SER A 241 5.13 -8.28 6.58
CA SER A 241 5.54 -9.33 7.53
C SER A 241 4.75 -9.30 8.84
N ASP A 242 4.29 -8.11 9.26
CA ASP A 242 3.43 -7.89 10.42
C ASP A 242 2.26 -8.88 10.48
N ARG A 243 1.54 -9.05 9.37
CA ARG A 243 0.36 -9.90 9.29
C ARG A 243 0.69 -11.38 9.34
N PHE A 244 1.83 -11.81 8.78
CA PHE A 244 2.28 -13.20 8.91
C PHE A 244 2.68 -13.52 10.35
N VAL A 245 3.41 -12.62 11.02
CA VAL A 245 3.77 -12.78 12.44
C VAL A 245 2.51 -12.85 13.32
N ILE A 246 1.56 -11.93 13.11
CA ILE A 246 0.27 -11.94 13.82
C ILE A 246 -0.48 -13.24 13.56
N GLY A 247 -0.62 -13.66 12.30
CA GLY A 247 -1.33 -14.90 11.96
C GLY A 247 -0.70 -16.13 12.60
N SER A 248 0.63 -16.16 12.68
CA SER A 248 1.34 -17.30 13.27
C SER A 248 1.26 -17.40 14.79
N LEU A 249 1.28 -16.26 15.49
CA LEU A 249 1.34 -16.23 16.96
C LEU A 249 -0.02 -16.03 17.63
N LEU A 250 -0.94 -15.34 16.95
CA LEU A 250 -2.19 -14.84 17.51
C LEU A 250 -3.43 -15.31 16.73
N GLY A 251 -3.24 -16.14 15.70
CA GLY A 251 -4.29 -16.70 14.86
C GLY A 251 -4.87 -15.72 13.83
N PRO A 252 -5.75 -16.23 12.94
CA PRO A 252 -6.25 -15.49 11.79
C PRO A 252 -7.24 -14.35 12.15
N ALA A 253 -8.11 -14.47 13.15
CA ALA A 253 -8.95 -13.35 13.59
C ALA A 253 -8.12 -12.11 13.98
N SER A 254 -7.01 -12.29 14.68
CA SER A 254 -6.09 -11.21 15.03
C SER A 254 -5.53 -10.51 13.79
N VAL A 255 -5.35 -11.24 12.68
CA VAL A 255 -4.95 -10.64 11.40
C VAL A 255 -6.04 -9.74 10.85
N ALA A 256 -7.32 -10.12 10.94
CA ALA A 256 -8.44 -9.27 10.52
C ALA A 256 -8.49 -7.96 11.33
N LEU A 257 -8.43 -8.07 12.67
CA LEU A 257 -8.42 -6.92 13.58
C LEU A 257 -7.28 -5.93 13.31
N TYR A 258 -6.14 -6.42 12.83
CA TYR A 258 -4.98 -5.59 12.50
C TYR A 258 -4.99 -5.08 11.06
N ALA A 259 -5.28 -5.96 10.09
CA ALA A 259 -5.14 -5.64 8.67
C ALA A 259 -6.16 -4.60 8.20
N VAL A 260 -7.37 -4.60 8.75
CA VAL A 260 -8.41 -3.61 8.41
C VAL A 260 -7.96 -2.19 8.73
N PRO A 261 -7.60 -1.83 9.99
CA PRO A 261 -7.07 -0.50 10.28
C PRO A 261 -5.79 -0.21 9.51
N ALA A 262 -4.85 -1.17 9.41
CA ALA A 262 -3.60 -0.96 8.71
C ALA A 262 -3.79 -0.61 7.23
N ASN A 263 -4.67 -1.33 6.53
CA ASN A 263 -4.97 -1.08 5.12
C ASN A 263 -5.68 0.25 4.90
N LEU A 264 -6.60 0.64 5.80
CA LEU A 264 -7.28 1.92 5.75
C LEU A 264 -6.29 3.07 5.92
N LEU A 265 -5.43 2.98 6.94
CA LEU A 265 -4.50 4.05 7.30
C LEU A 265 -3.31 4.15 6.36
N GLN A 266 -2.92 3.06 5.68
CA GLN A 266 -1.92 3.10 4.62
C GLN A 266 -2.32 4.05 3.48
N ARG A 267 -3.62 4.32 3.30
CA ARG A 267 -4.13 5.25 2.28
C ARG A 267 -3.83 6.71 2.60
N THR A 268 -3.64 7.05 3.88
CA THR A 268 -3.21 8.41 4.27
C THR A 268 -1.85 8.77 3.65
N GLN A 269 -0.99 7.77 3.40
CA GLN A 269 0.31 7.97 2.77
C GLN A 269 0.22 8.40 1.29
N LEU A 270 -0.94 8.27 0.63
CA LEU A 270 -1.11 8.73 -0.75
C LEU A 270 -0.86 10.24 -0.85
N PHE A 271 -1.27 11.00 0.17
CA PHE A 271 -0.99 12.43 0.26
C PHE A 271 0.52 12.70 0.32
N SER A 272 1.24 12.04 1.24
CA SER A 272 2.68 12.23 1.39
C SER A 272 3.47 11.82 0.16
N ARG A 273 3.03 10.78 -0.55
CA ARG A 273 3.62 10.39 -1.84
C ARG A 273 3.44 11.46 -2.91
N ALA A 274 2.26 12.10 -2.97
CA ALA A 274 2.02 13.21 -3.89
C ALA A 274 2.93 14.42 -3.58
N VAL A 275 3.13 14.74 -2.29
CA VAL A 275 4.10 15.77 -1.87
C VAL A 275 5.52 15.39 -2.26
N GLY A 276 5.92 14.13 -2.07
CA GLY A 276 7.24 13.62 -2.48
C GLY A 276 7.49 13.70 -4.00
N GLN A 277 6.47 13.44 -4.81
CA GLN A 277 6.56 13.60 -6.27
C GLN A 277 6.69 15.07 -6.68
N ALA A 278 5.93 15.97 -6.06
CA ALA A 278 6.02 17.41 -6.29
C ALA A 278 7.38 17.97 -5.87
N MET A 279 7.94 17.48 -4.75
CA MET A 279 9.34 17.74 -4.33
C MET A 279 10.30 17.40 -5.46
N PHE A 280 10.28 16.14 -5.91
CA PHE A 280 11.23 15.63 -6.91
C PHE A 280 11.24 16.49 -8.19
N ALA A 281 10.08 16.91 -8.67
CA ALA A 281 9.94 17.73 -9.87
C ALA A 281 10.56 19.14 -9.73
N LYS A 282 10.51 19.74 -8.53
CA LYS A 282 11.06 21.09 -8.26
C LYS A 282 12.55 21.04 -7.92
N VAL A 283 12.94 20.02 -7.18
CA VAL A 283 14.29 19.81 -6.65
C VAL A 283 15.29 19.45 -7.75
N SER A 284 14.88 18.66 -8.76
CA SER A 284 15.76 18.27 -9.88
C SER A 284 16.18 19.46 -10.76
N ARG A 285 15.69 20.67 -10.48
CA ARG A 285 15.92 21.91 -11.26
C ARG A 285 16.53 23.05 -10.43
N ALA A 286 16.81 22.82 -9.14
CA ALA A 286 17.26 23.87 -8.22
C ALA A 286 18.73 23.70 -7.84
N ASP A 287 19.42 24.81 -7.59
CA ASP A 287 20.77 24.83 -7.01
C ASP A 287 20.76 24.37 -5.54
N LYS A 288 21.95 24.04 -5.01
CA LYS A 288 22.13 23.46 -3.66
C LYS A 288 21.47 24.27 -2.53
N ASP A 289 21.45 25.60 -2.62
CA ASP A 289 20.84 26.44 -1.58
C ASP A 289 19.30 26.51 -1.71
N GLY A 290 18.78 26.51 -2.94
CA GLY A 290 17.34 26.43 -3.20
C GLY A 290 16.74 25.08 -2.78
N PHE A 291 17.55 24.02 -2.82
CA PHE A 291 17.18 22.67 -2.41
C PHE A 291 16.74 22.58 -0.94
N THR A 292 17.53 23.15 -0.01
CA THR A 292 17.26 23.08 1.43
C THR A 292 15.99 23.85 1.80
N ILE A 293 15.79 25.02 1.18
CA ILE A 293 14.58 25.85 1.40
C ILE A 293 13.32 25.10 0.91
N ILE A 294 13.40 24.48 -0.28
CA ILE A 294 12.28 23.70 -0.82
C ILE A 294 12.01 22.47 0.05
N ALA A 295 13.05 21.79 0.53
CA ALA A 295 12.94 20.64 1.40
C ALA A 295 12.31 20.98 2.75
N GLU A 296 12.72 22.08 3.39
CA GLU A 296 12.13 22.56 4.63
C GLU A 296 10.64 22.88 4.43
N LYS A 297 10.33 23.63 3.37
CA LYS A 297 8.96 24.01 3.03
C LYS A 297 8.05 22.79 2.89
N LEU A 298 8.48 21.79 2.12
CA LEU A 298 7.67 20.59 1.89
C LEU A 298 7.69 19.62 3.08
N THR A 299 8.72 19.63 3.92
CA THR A 299 8.70 18.95 5.23
C THR A 299 7.62 19.54 6.13
N ARG A 300 7.54 20.87 6.26
CA ARG A 300 6.52 21.55 7.06
C ARG A 300 5.10 21.24 6.57
N VAL A 301 4.86 21.35 5.26
CA VAL A 301 3.55 21.03 4.65
C VAL A 301 3.17 19.57 4.92
N ASN A 302 4.08 18.64 4.64
CA ASN A 302 3.80 17.22 4.78
C ASN A 302 3.59 16.81 6.24
N LEU A 303 4.39 17.36 7.16
CA LEU A 303 4.25 17.11 8.60
C LEU A 303 2.94 17.69 9.14
N ALA A 304 2.62 18.94 8.82
CA ALA A 304 1.37 19.57 9.24
C ALA A 304 0.15 18.77 8.77
N ALA A 305 0.09 18.41 7.49
CA ALA A 305 -1.02 17.64 6.94
C ALA A 305 -1.10 16.21 7.50
N SER A 306 0.02 15.48 7.57
CA SER A 306 0.02 14.10 8.09
C SER A 306 -0.31 14.04 9.58
N THR A 307 0.12 15.01 10.39
CA THR A 307 -0.28 15.12 11.80
C THR A 307 -1.77 15.40 11.94
N CYS A 308 -2.33 16.33 11.16
CA CYS A 308 -3.78 16.57 11.17
C CYS A 308 -4.57 15.31 10.79
N MET A 309 -4.16 14.61 9.72
CA MET A 309 -4.82 13.38 9.27
C MET A 309 -4.71 12.26 10.31
N SER A 310 -3.54 12.08 10.93
CA SER A 310 -3.30 11.06 11.94
C SER A 310 -4.09 11.35 13.22
N ALA A 311 -4.13 12.61 13.67
CA ALA A 311 -4.91 13.03 14.83
C ALA A 311 -6.41 12.82 14.61
N ALA A 312 -6.93 13.24 13.45
CA ALA A 312 -8.32 13.01 13.08
C ALA A 312 -8.65 11.51 13.04
N ALA A 313 -7.74 10.69 12.49
CA ALA A 313 -7.91 9.25 12.47
C ALA A 313 -7.91 8.63 13.89
N ILE A 314 -7.00 9.05 14.77
CA ILE A 314 -6.95 8.56 16.17
C ILE A 314 -8.29 8.80 16.88
N VAL A 315 -8.87 9.99 16.76
CA VAL A 315 -10.15 10.34 17.38
C VAL A 315 -11.32 9.60 16.71
N ALA A 316 -11.29 9.44 15.39
CA ALA A 316 -12.43 8.95 14.63
C ALA A 316 -12.49 7.42 14.48
N ILE A 317 -11.40 6.68 14.65
CA ILE A 317 -11.33 5.28 14.20
C ILE A 317 -12.29 4.34 14.94
N GLU A 318 -12.45 4.50 16.25
CA GLU A 318 -13.38 3.69 17.04
C GLU A 318 -14.84 3.95 16.67
N PRO A 319 -15.37 5.19 16.73
CA PRO A 319 -16.75 5.45 16.33
C PRO A 319 -16.98 5.14 14.84
N PHE A 320 -15.96 5.35 14.00
CA PHE A 320 -16.03 4.98 12.60
C PHE A 320 -16.19 3.46 12.41
N PHE A 321 -15.38 2.64 13.09
CA PHE A 321 -15.50 1.18 13.01
C PHE A 321 -16.80 0.66 13.61
N ALA A 322 -17.32 1.29 14.66
CA ALA A 322 -18.59 0.89 15.27
C ALA A 322 -19.77 1.05 14.31
N ILE A 323 -19.72 2.07 13.44
CA ILE A 323 -20.72 2.33 12.40
C ILE A 323 -20.44 1.52 11.14
N TRP A 324 -19.17 1.36 10.77
CA TRP A 324 -18.77 0.77 9.50
C TRP A 324 -18.80 -0.76 9.50
N ILE A 325 -18.39 -1.39 10.59
CA ILE A 325 -18.32 -2.86 10.72
C ILE A 325 -19.32 -3.27 11.80
N ASP A 326 -18.93 -3.16 13.07
CA ASP A 326 -19.79 -3.37 14.23
C ASP A 326 -19.09 -2.86 15.52
N PRO A 327 -19.83 -2.65 16.62
CA PRO A 327 -19.27 -2.17 17.87
C PRO A 327 -18.24 -3.10 18.54
N ASP A 328 -18.32 -4.41 18.33
CA ASP A 328 -17.38 -5.36 18.96
C ASP A 328 -16.02 -5.32 18.26
N PHE A 329 -16.04 -5.36 16.93
CA PHE A 329 -14.86 -5.15 16.10
C PHE A 329 -14.18 -3.83 16.44
N ALA A 330 -14.96 -2.76 16.61
CA ALA A 330 -14.46 -1.44 16.97
C ALA A 330 -13.68 -1.48 18.29
N ARG A 331 -14.25 -2.04 19.36
CA ARG A 331 -13.58 -2.13 20.67
C ARG A 331 -12.27 -2.94 20.62
N ARG A 332 -12.26 -4.04 19.85
CA ARG A 332 -11.09 -4.93 19.75
C ARG A 332 -9.98 -4.40 18.83
N SER A 333 -10.31 -3.54 17.86
CA SER A 333 -9.36 -3.03 16.86
C SER A 333 -9.01 -1.54 16.99
N ALA A 334 -9.76 -0.76 17.79
CA ALA A 334 -9.60 0.69 17.90
C ALA A 334 -8.18 1.09 18.29
N LEU A 335 -7.63 0.54 19.38
CA LEU A 335 -6.29 0.88 19.85
C LEU A 335 -5.22 0.59 18.79
N VAL A 336 -5.33 -0.55 18.12
CA VAL A 336 -4.42 -0.90 17.01
C VAL A 336 -4.53 0.13 15.90
N GLY A 337 -5.75 0.51 15.51
CA GLY A 337 -5.97 1.57 14.53
C GLY A 337 -5.38 2.91 14.94
N GLN A 338 -5.54 3.32 16.20
CA GLN A 338 -4.98 4.56 16.72
C GLN A 338 -3.45 4.56 16.70
N LEU A 339 -2.81 3.46 17.09
CA LEU A 339 -1.36 3.31 17.06
C LEU A 339 -0.80 3.25 15.63
N VAL A 340 -1.49 2.57 14.72
CA VAL A 340 -1.13 2.60 13.29
C VAL A 340 -1.27 4.04 12.75
N ALA A 341 -2.33 4.76 13.13
CA ALA A 341 -2.56 6.13 12.71
C ALA A 341 -1.40 7.02 13.19
N PHE A 342 -0.95 6.84 14.43
CA PHE A 342 0.26 7.49 14.95
C PHE A 342 1.49 7.19 14.09
N SER A 343 1.73 5.92 13.74
CA SER A 343 2.89 5.52 12.92
C SER A 343 2.91 6.21 11.54
N SER A 344 1.74 6.53 10.98
CA SER A 344 1.59 7.20 9.68
C SER A 344 2.33 8.53 9.62
N MET A 345 2.40 9.27 10.73
CA MET A 345 3.11 10.55 10.80
C MET A 345 4.61 10.36 10.58
N TYR A 346 5.25 9.36 11.21
CA TYR A 346 6.68 9.08 11.00
C TYR A 346 6.97 8.60 9.58
N LEU A 347 6.10 7.73 9.05
CA LEU A 347 6.22 7.25 7.66
C LEU A 347 6.09 8.40 6.67
N SER A 348 5.23 9.38 6.97
CA SER A 348 5.09 10.60 6.19
C SER A 348 6.35 11.46 6.30
N ALA A 349 6.85 11.68 7.52
CA ALA A 349 8.05 12.49 7.79
C ALA A 349 9.30 11.95 7.08
N SER A 350 9.40 10.64 6.90
CA SER A 350 10.51 9.95 6.21
C SER A 350 10.54 10.19 4.70
N VAL A 351 9.42 10.62 4.09
CA VAL A 351 9.32 10.82 2.63
C VAL A 351 10.30 11.87 2.13
N VAL A 352 10.41 13.02 2.80
CA VAL A 352 11.25 14.12 2.30
C VAL A 352 12.74 13.77 2.34
N PRO A 353 13.30 13.28 3.47
CA PRO A 353 14.68 12.77 3.52
C PRO A 353 14.98 11.70 2.47
N ALA A 354 14.08 10.73 2.28
CA ALA A 354 14.24 9.68 1.26
C ALA A 354 14.31 10.26 -0.15
N MET A 355 13.45 11.23 -0.47
CA MET A 355 13.43 11.86 -1.80
C MET A 355 14.67 12.71 -2.04
N MET A 356 15.19 13.40 -1.01
CA MET A 356 16.43 14.17 -1.12
C MET A 356 17.63 13.29 -1.46
N LEU A 357 17.78 12.14 -0.79
CA LEU A 357 18.83 11.17 -1.10
C LEU A 357 18.71 10.66 -2.55
N ARG A 358 17.50 10.36 -3.01
CA ARG A 358 17.27 9.92 -4.40
C ARG A 358 17.57 11.01 -5.42
N ALA A 359 17.15 12.24 -5.16
CA ALA A 359 17.34 13.37 -6.08
C ALA A 359 18.81 13.79 -6.18
N THR A 360 19.59 13.62 -5.12
CA THR A 360 21.03 13.93 -5.10
C THR A 360 21.91 12.78 -5.59
N GLY A 361 21.33 11.76 -6.24
CA GLY A 361 22.10 10.64 -6.79
C GLY A 361 22.60 9.63 -5.76
N ARG A 362 22.01 9.59 -4.56
CA ARG A 362 22.33 8.65 -3.46
C ARG A 362 21.22 7.61 -3.18
N PRO A 363 20.65 6.91 -4.19
CA PRO A 363 19.58 5.93 -3.95
C PRO A 363 20.07 4.68 -3.18
N LYS A 364 21.37 4.40 -3.19
CA LYS A 364 22.00 3.34 -2.39
C LYS A 364 21.78 3.55 -0.89
N ASP A 365 21.75 4.79 -0.44
CA ASP A 365 21.55 5.13 0.97
C ASP A 365 20.12 4.85 1.41
N THR A 366 19.12 5.16 0.58
CA THR A 366 17.74 4.78 0.88
C THR A 366 17.56 3.26 0.93
N THR A 367 18.24 2.52 0.04
CA THR A 367 18.10 1.06 -0.05
C THR A 367 18.80 0.35 1.10
N THR A 368 19.99 0.81 1.49
CA THR A 368 20.72 0.24 2.62
C THR A 368 20.04 0.56 3.95
N THR A 369 19.42 1.74 4.12
CA THR A 369 18.56 2.02 5.29
C THR A 369 17.43 1.00 5.40
N LEU A 370 16.70 0.81 4.31
CA LEU A 370 15.62 -0.18 4.25
C LEU A 370 16.10 -1.59 4.63
N LEU A 371 17.24 -2.03 4.11
CA LEU A 371 17.76 -3.38 4.40
C LEU A 371 18.21 -3.54 5.86
N MET A 372 18.83 -2.51 6.45
CA MET A 372 19.26 -2.53 7.86
C MET A 372 18.07 -2.65 8.82
N GLU A 373 16.90 -2.16 8.43
CA GLU A 373 15.69 -2.20 9.26
C GLU A 373 14.98 -3.57 9.24
N VAL A 374 15.23 -4.42 8.24
CA VAL A 374 14.45 -5.67 8.07
C VAL A 374 14.54 -6.57 9.30
N ILE A 375 15.76 -6.92 9.73
CA ILE A 375 15.95 -7.85 10.85
C ILE A 375 15.47 -7.23 12.17
N PRO A 376 15.86 -5.98 12.54
CA PRO A 376 15.34 -5.32 13.73
C PRO A 376 13.82 -5.23 13.73
N PHE A 377 13.20 -4.88 12.60
CA PHE A 377 11.75 -4.77 12.51
C PHE A 377 11.07 -6.12 12.75
N LEU A 378 11.53 -7.19 12.09
CA LEU A 378 10.99 -8.55 12.29
C LEU A 378 11.09 -8.98 13.75
N LEU A 379 12.22 -8.69 14.42
CA LEU A 379 12.40 -9.00 15.83
C LEU A 379 11.44 -8.20 16.72
N ILE A 380 11.30 -6.89 16.46
CA ILE A 380 10.40 -6.00 17.22
C ILE A 380 8.95 -6.46 17.09
N ILE A 381 8.47 -6.78 15.88
CA ILE A 381 7.09 -7.25 15.70
C ILE A 381 6.87 -8.65 16.27
N TYR A 382 7.88 -9.54 16.22
CA TYR A 382 7.79 -10.87 16.80
C TYR A 382 7.68 -10.81 18.32
N LEU A 383 8.57 -10.06 18.98
CA LEU A 383 8.52 -9.85 20.42
C LEU A 383 7.27 -9.05 20.82
N GLY A 384 6.89 -8.03 20.03
CA GLY A 384 5.67 -7.27 20.24
C GLY A 384 4.42 -8.16 20.20
N ALA A 385 4.30 -9.02 19.19
CA ALA A 385 3.20 -9.98 19.08
C ALA A 385 3.17 -10.95 20.26
N LYS A 386 4.32 -11.53 20.61
CA LYS A 386 4.42 -12.53 21.68
C LYS A 386 4.05 -11.98 23.06
N TRP A 387 4.42 -10.74 23.38
CA TRP A 387 4.26 -10.19 24.73
C TRP A 387 3.07 -9.24 24.88
N TYR A 388 2.67 -8.55 23.81
CA TYR A 388 1.64 -7.50 23.82
C TYR A 388 0.58 -7.68 22.72
N GLY A 389 0.54 -8.83 22.06
CA GLY A 389 -0.43 -9.14 21.01
C GLY A 389 -0.34 -8.19 19.80
N ILE A 390 -1.48 -7.97 19.14
CA ILE A 390 -1.58 -7.08 17.97
C ILE A 390 -1.20 -5.62 18.29
N THR A 391 -1.37 -5.20 19.54
CA THR A 391 -0.95 -3.87 20.03
C THR A 391 0.57 -3.73 20.00
N GLY A 392 1.31 -4.75 20.43
CA GLY A 392 2.78 -4.74 20.36
C GLY A 392 3.31 -4.64 18.93
N VAL A 393 2.64 -5.28 17.98
CA VAL A 393 2.97 -5.15 16.55
C VAL A 393 2.72 -3.74 16.03
N ALA A 394 1.62 -3.11 16.46
CA ALA A 394 1.33 -1.71 16.12
C ALA A 394 2.36 -0.74 16.71
N VAL A 395 2.80 -0.94 17.95
CA VAL A 395 3.92 -0.19 18.55
C VAL A 395 5.20 -0.42 17.75
N GLY A 396 5.45 -1.64 17.28
CA GLY A 396 6.58 -1.97 16.41
C GLY A 396 6.62 -1.15 15.12
N LEU A 397 5.45 -0.83 14.53
CA LEU A 397 5.37 0.08 13.39
C LEU A 397 5.77 1.53 13.74
N ILE A 398 5.42 2.02 14.93
CA ILE A 398 5.83 3.34 15.41
C ILE A 398 7.35 3.37 15.56
N ILE A 399 7.93 2.35 16.21
CA ILE A 399 9.39 2.23 16.40
C ILE A 399 10.10 2.19 15.05
N ARG A 400 9.62 1.36 14.11
CA ARG A 400 10.19 1.28 12.76
C ARG A 400 10.09 2.62 12.03
N GLY A 401 8.92 3.25 12.06
CA GLY A 401 8.71 4.54 11.41
C GLY A 401 9.64 5.62 11.97
N ALA A 402 9.83 5.65 13.29
CA ALA A 402 10.78 6.56 13.93
C ALA A 402 12.22 6.25 13.53
N ALA A 403 12.61 4.97 13.49
CA ALA A 403 13.94 4.56 13.04
C ALA A 403 14.22 4.99 11.58
N ASP A 404 13.29 4.72 10.67
CA ASP A 404 13.38 5.12 9.24
C ASP A 404 13.54 6.64 9.11
N PHE A 405 12.73 7.39 9.86
CA PHE A 405 12.81 8.85 9.91
C PHE A 405 14.18 9.35 10.39
N LEU A 406 14.69 8.79 11.49
CA LEU A 406 15.98 9.18 12.07
C LEU A 406 17.15 8.82 11.13
N LEU A 407 17.17 7.60 10.60
CA LEU A 407 18.24 7.10 9.73
C LEU A 407 18.28 7.86 8.40
N LEU A 408 17.13 8.08 7.77
CA LEU A 408 17.07 8.84 6.52
C LEU A 408 17.35 10.33 6.76
N GLY A 409 16.84 10.91 7.84
CA GLY A 409 17.13 12.28 8.25
C GLY A 409 18.63 12.50 8.48
N TRP A 410 19.30 11.55 9.14
CA TRP A 410 20.75 11.57 9.37
C TRP A 410 21.51 11.52 8.05
N ARG A 411 21.21 10.54 7.18
CA ARG A 411 21.91 10.35 5.90
C ARG A 411 21.73 11.50 4.92
N SER A 412 20.56 12.15 4.96
CA SER A 412 20.22 13.31 4.13
C SER A 412 20.75 14.64 4.68
N GLY A 413 21.27 14.67 5.91
CA GLY A 413 21.82 15.88 6.53
C GLY A 413 20.77 16.85 7.10
N ILE A 414 19.48 16.49 7.09
CA ILE A 414 18.38 17.35 7.59
C ILE A 414 17.76 16.86 8.90
N LEU A 415 18.43 15.98 9.63
CA LEU A 415 17.90 15.40 10.88
C LEU A 415 17.52 16.46 11.91
N GLY A 416 18.40 17.42 12.20
CA GLY A 416 18.16 18.42 13.26
C GLY A 416 16.92 19.26 13.00
N MET A 417 16.76 19.75 11.76
CA MET A 417 15.56 20.46 11.32
C MET A 417 14.31 19.58 11.43
N SER A 418 14.39 18.36 10.90
CA SER A 418 13.25 17.44 10.86
C SER A 418 12.81 17.04 12.27
N LEU A 419 13.76 16.79 13.17
CA LEU A 419 13.50 16.40 14.55
C LEU A 419 12.83 17.54 15.32
N ARG A 420 13.34 18.78 15.19
CA ARG A 420 12.74 19.96 15.82
C ARG A 420 11.28 20.14 15.45
N LEU A 421 10.94 19.96 14.17
CA LEU A 421 9.55 20.08 13.70
C LEU A 421 8.71 18.88 14.15
N SER A 422 9.27 17.67 14.12
CA SER A 422 8.56 16.42 14.41
C SER A 422 8.27 16.22 15.90
N LEU A 423 9.11 16.71 16.81
CA LEU A 423 8.87 16.60 18.26
C LEU A 423 7.54 17.23 18.69
N GLN A 424 7.19 18.37 18.11
CA GLN A 424 5.90 19.03 18.37
C GLN A 424 4.74 18.17 17.87
N ALA A 425 4.85 17.61 16.67
CA ALA A 425 3.85 16.70 16.11
C ALA A 425 3.66 15.45 16.97
N VAL A 426 4.75 14.84 17.43
CA VAL A 426 4.74 13.66 18.31
C VAL A 426 4.03 13.98 19.63
N GLY A 427 4.36 15.10 20.27
CA GLY A 427 3.70 15.54 21.51
C GLY A 427 2.20 15.76 21.32
N LEU A 428 1.80 16.38 20.20
CA LEU A 428 0.39 16.61 19.87
C LEU A 428 -0.37 15.30 19.60
N LEU A 429 0.25 14.34 18.89
CA LEU A 429 -0.37 13.03 18.65
C LEU A 429 -0.44 12.20 19.92
N ALA A 430 0.58 12.26 20.79
CA ALA A 430 0.57 11.59 22.08
C ALA A 430 -0.55 12.16 22.98
N LEU A 431 -0.71 13.48 23.00
CA LEU A 431 -1.82 14.13 23.70
C LEU A 431 -3.17 13.72 23.11
N THR A 432 -3.29 13.61 21.79
CA THR A 432 -4.53 13.17 21.11
C THR A 432 -4.87 11.73 21.48
N LEU A 433 -3.88 10.83 21.47
CA LEU A 433 -4.04 9.44 21.86
C LEU A 433 -4.44 9.34 23.33
N ALA A 434 -3.73 10.03 24.22
CA ALA A 434 -4.05 10.05 25.65
C ALA A 434 -5.45 10.59 25.91
N ALA A 435 -5.84 11.71 25.28
CA ALA A 435 -7.18 12.26 25.38
C ALA A 435 -8.25 11.28 24.88
N THR A 436 -7.96 10.51 23.81
CA THR A 436 -8.91 9.53 23.27
C THR A 436 -9.07 8.32 24.20
N LEU A 437 -7.98 7.85 24.82
CA LEU A 437 -8.00 6.71 25.73
C LEU A 437 -8.59 7.05 27.11
N LEU A 438 -8.33 8.26 27.61
CA LEU A 438 -8.85 8.72 28.91
C LEU A 438 -10.32 9.16 28.85
N LEU A 439 -10.81 9.51 27.65
CA LEU A 439 -12.18 9.95 27.40
C LEU A 439 -12.84 9.00 26.40
N PRO A 440 -13.12 7.72 26.76
CA PRO A 440 -13.63 6.72 25.82
C PRO A 440 -15.09 6.96 25.41
N GLY A 441 -15.83 7.77 26.15
CA GLY A 441 -17.23 8.07 25.92
C GLY A 441 -17.49 9.03 24.75
N LEU A 442 -18.78 9.18 24.49
CA LEU A 442 -19.36 10.12 23.53
C LEU A 442 -20.18 11.21 24.22
N SER A 443 -19.93 11.46 25.52
CA SER A 443 -20.57 12.57 26.21
C SER A 443 -20.18 13.90 25.53
N LEU A 444 -21.07 14.89 25.57
CA LEU A 444 -20.83 16.18 24.91
C LEU A 444 -19.49 16.81 25.32
N LEU A 445 -19.13 16.71 26.60
CA LEU A 445 -17.89 17.24 27.13
C LEU A 445 -16.65 16.53 26.53
N GLU A 446 -16.69 15.21 26.42
CA GLU A 446 -15.59 14.41 25.86
C GLU A 446 -15.41 14.68 24.37
N VAL A 447 -16.52 14.82 23.63
CA VAL A 447 -16.48 15.21 22.22
C VAL A 447 -15.89 16.61 22.06
N ILE A 448 -16.30 17.58 22.89
CA ILE A 448 -15.74 18.93 22.89
C ILE A 448 -14.24 18.90 23.19
N ALA A 449 -13.79 18.11 24.17
CA ALA A 449 -12.39 17.98 24.51
C ALA A 449 -11.56 17.41 23.35
N LYS A 450 -12.04 16.33 22.71
CA LYS A 450 -11.39 15.74 21.51
C LYS A 450 -11.33 16.74 20.35
N LEU A 451 -12.43 17.45 20.09
CA LEU A 451 -12.47 18.50 19.05
C LEU A 451 -11.56 19.68 19.37
N ALA A 452 -11.41 20.05 20.64
CA ALA A 452 -10.48 21.10 21.07
C ALA A 452 -9.02 20.69 20.78
N VAL A 453 -8.64 19.45 21.07
CA VAL A 453 -7.30 18.92 20.72
C VAL A 453 -7.08 18.94 19.21
N LEU A 454 -8.06 18.51 18.41
CA LEU A 454 -7.99 18.62 16.94
C LEU A 454 -7.89 20.08 16.46
N GLY A 455 -8.60 21.00 17.13
CA GLY A 455 -8.53 22.45 16.87
C GLY A 455 -7.13 23.01 17.13
N ILE A 456 -6.50 22.63 18.25
CA ILE A 456 -5.11 23.00 18.58
C ILE A 456 -4.15 22.50 17.49
N ILE A 457 -4.31 21.27 17.02
CA ILE A 457 -3.50 20.70 15.94
C ILE A 457 -3.74 21.43 14.62
N GLY A 458 -4.99 21.82 14.32
CA GLY A 458 -5.34 22.64 13.17
C GLY A 458 -4.65 24.00 13.20
N VAL A 459 -4.68 24.69 14.34
CA VAL A 459 -3.99 25.99 14.52
C VAL A 459 -2.47 25.81 14.41
N TRP A 460 -1.91 24.79 15.04
CA TRP A 460 -0.48 24.47 14.94
C TRP A 460 -0.06 24.18 13.49
N SER A 461 -0.87 23.44 12.73
CA SER A 461 -0.64 23.15 11.29
C SER A 461 -0.63 24.42 10.44
N LEU A 462 -1.58 25.34 10.68
CA LEU A 462 -1.64 26.64 9.99
C LEU A 462 -0.46 27.55 10.35
N TRP A 463 0.04 27.47 11.58
CA TRP A 463 1.23 28.20 12.03
C TRP A 463 2.52 27.59 11.44
N LEU A 464 2.62 26.27 11.42
CA LEU A 464 3.79 25.54 10.93
C LEU A 464 4.02 25.76 9.42
N SER A 465 2.94 25.80 8.63
CA SER A 465 3.00 25.92 7.17
C SER A 465 2.19 27.11 6.64
N PRO A 466 2.87 28.18 6.17
CA PRO A 466 2.22 29.30 5.50
C PRO A 466 1.44 28.90 4.24
N ASP A 467 1.86 27.86 3.52
CA ASP A 467 1.13 27.40 2.33
C ASP A 467 -0.21 26.75 2.67
N ILE A 468 -0.28 25.96 3.75
CA ILE A 468 -1.55 25.41 4.23
C ILE A 468 -2.46 26.55 4.67
N ARG A 469 -1.92 27.54 5.38
CA ARG A 469 -2.67 28.75 5.77
C ARG A 469 -3.23 29.48 4.56
N ASN A 470 -2.42 29.74 3.55
CA ASN A 470 -2.85 30.43 2.34
C ASN A 470 -3.89 29.63 1.56
N PHE A 471 -3.74 28.31 1.48
CA PHE A 471 -4.70 27.41 0.85
C PHE A 471 -6.07 27.43 1.56
N VAL A 472 -6.08 27.37 2.90
CA VAL A 472 -7.33 27.46 3.69
C VAL A 472 -8.00 28.83 3.51
N VAL A 473 -7.23 29.93 3.52
CA VAL A 473 -7.75 31.28 3.29
C VAL A 473 -8.37 31.41 1.90
N ASP A 474 -7.74 30.88 0.85
CA ASP A 474 -8.28 30.88 -0.52
C ASP A 474 -9.61 30.11 -0.63
N ILE A 475 -9.70 28.93 -0.01
CA ILE A 475 -10.94 28.14 0.04
C ILE A 475 -12.05 28.91 0.75
N LEU A 476 -11.77 29.47 1.95
CA LEU A 476 -12.76 30.24 2.70
C LEU A 476 -13.21 31.49 1.92
N GLY A 477 -12.29 32.14 1.20
CA GLY A 477 -12.60 33.25 0.31
C GLY A 477 -13.54 32.84 -0.83
N LYS A 478 -13.32 31.69 -1.46
CA LYS A 478 -14.20 31.14 -2.51
C LYS A 478 -15.58 30.77 -1.98
N VAL A 479 -15.67 30.12 -0.81
CA VAL A 479 -16.97 29.79 -0.17
C VAL A 479 -17.73 31.06 0.20
N ARG A 480 -17.05 32.11 0.68
CA ARG A 480 -17.67 33.40 0.99
C ARG A 480 -18.21 34.10 -0.26
N ARG A 481 -17.58 33.94 -1.42
CA ARG A 481 -18.04 34.46 -2.72
C ARG A 481 -19.23 33.66 -3.32
N LEU A 482 -19.46 32.43 -2.87
CA LEU A 482 -20.58 31.58 -3.32
C LEU A 482 -21.87 31.77 -2.49
N LYS A 483 -21.83 32.53 -1.39
CA LYS A 483 -23.08 32.92 -0.70
C LYS A 483 -23.82 33.94 -1.57
N PRO A 484 -25.05 33.67 -2.02
CA PRO A 484 -25.82 34.64 -2.78
C PRO A 484 -26.04 35.86 -1.90
N THR A 485 -25.71 37.03 -2.43
CA THR A 485 -26.15 38.32 -1.90
C THR A 485 -27.65 38.23 -1.70
N ARG A 486 -28.10 38.19 -0.43
CA ARG A 486 -29.51 38.46 -0.11
C ARG A 486 -29.84 39.81 -0.73
N THR A 487 -30.56 39.79 -1.84
CA THR A 487 -31.30 40.95 -2.34
C THR A 487 -32.19 41.42 -1.21
N LYS A 488 -31.81 42.53 -0.58
CA LYS A 488 -32.71 43.28 0.30
C LYS A 488 -33.88 43.75 -0.57
N ARG A 489 -35.10 43.32 -0.24
CA ARG A 489 -36.30 44.09 -0.56
C ARG A 489 -36.45 45.19 0.47
#